data_AF-A0A6G7XNZ4-F1
#
_entry.id   AF-A0A6G7XNZ4-F1
#
_cell.length_a   1.000
_cell.length_b   1.000
_cell.length_c   1.000
_cell.angle_alpha   90.00
_cell.angle_beta   90.00
_cell.angle_gamma   90.00
#
_symmetry.space_group_name_H-M   'P 1'
#
loop_
_entity.id
_entity.type
_entity.pdbx_description
1 polymer ?
#
loop_
_entity_poly.entity_id
_entity_poly.type
_entity_poly.pdbx_seq_one_letter_code
_entity_poly.pdbx_strand_id
1 'polypeptide(L)'
;MSRASCTGRASARAESGVAAVEVALLVPLVLLLVAGLIQYGFYFSAQQGGSAAAREAARRAAVGAPTSCDAFRSEVGTNVAQVATGGLDIRRDFGDANANSKVDIGENVTVTVVFQSRDLDLPFLPFVDGGLVTKKATARVDYLPDSTIADCL
;
A
#
# COMPACT_ATOMS: atom_id res chain seq x y z
N MET A 1 -76.59 30.38 1.40
CA MET A 1 -75.84 29.28 2.04
C MET A 1 -75.00 28.60 0.96
N SER A 2 -73.69 28.81 0.89
CA SER A 2 -72.76 27.86 0.24
C SER A 2 -71.32 28.32 0.48
N ARG A 3 -70.56 27.58 1.29
CA ARG A 3 -69.11 27.73 1.42
C ARG A 3 -68.49 26.61 0.59
N ALA A 4 -67.90 26.96 -0.54
CA ALA A 4 -67.06 26.04 -1.30
C ALA A 4 -65.71 25.91 -0.59
N SER A 5 -65.46 24.76 0.01
CA SER A 5 -64.16 24.36 0.51
C SER A 5 -63.33 23.76 -0.64
N CYS A 6 -62.29 24.46 -1.09
CA CYS A 6 -61.25 23.87 -1.93
C CYS A 6 -60.21 23.22 -1.00
N THR A 7 -60.27 21.90 -0.85
CA THR A 7 -59.28 21.12 -0.08
C THR A 7 -58.08 20.74 -0.96
N GLY A 8 -56.90 20.91 -0.39
CA GLY A 8 -55.59 20.94 -1.05
C GLY A 8 -55.21 19.72 -1.88
N ARG A 9 -54.66 19.99 -3.07
CA ARG A 9 -53.89 19.06 -3.90
C ARG A 9 -52.44 19.51 -4.09
N ALA A 10 -51.92 20.28 -3.13
CA ALA A 10 -50.57 20.86 -3.19
C ALA A 10 -49.53 20.10 -2.33
N SER A 11 -49.92 19.21 -1.41
CA SER A 11 -48.95 18.63 -0.45
C SER A 11 -48.11 17.48 -1.00
N ALA A 12 -48.67 16.60 -1.86
CA ALA A 12 -47.93 15.43 -2.35
C ALA A 12 -46.68 15.77 -3.17
N ARG A 13 -46.66 16.96 -3.83
CA ARG A 13 -45.51 17.42 -4.62
C ARG A 13 -44.46 18.13 -3.78
N ALA A 14 -44.86 18.71 -2.65
CA ALA A 14 -43.95 19.33 -1.69
C ALA A 14 -43.17 18.28 -0.88
N GLU A 15 -43.84 17.19 -0.45
CA GLU A 15 -43.19 16.09 0.29
C GLU A 15 -42.09 15.38 -0.52
N SER A 16 -42.33 15.14 -1.83
CA SER A 16 -41.31 14.56 -2.72
C SER A 16 -40.08 15.44 -2.93
N GLY A 17 -40.22 16.77 -2.84
CA GLY A 17 -39.11 17.72 -2.98
C GLY A 17 -38.22 17.76 -1.74
N VAL A 18 -38.81 17.66 -0.55
CA VAL A 18 -38.07 17.63 0.72
C VAL A 18 -37.21 16.37 0.84
N ALA A 19 -37.75 15.20 0.44
CA ALA A 19 -36.99 13.95 0.44
C ALA A 19 -35.79 14.00 -0.52
N ALA A 20 -35.92 14.65 -1.68
CA ALA A 20 -34.81 14.81 -2.62
C ALA A 20 -33.66 15.67 -2.04
N VAL A 21 -33.99 16.68 -1.23
CA VAL A 21 -33.00 17.56 -0.58
C VAL A 21 -32.25 16.82 0.54
N GLU A 22 -32.94 16.00 1.32
CA GLU A 22 -32.31 15.20 2.37
C GLU A 22 -31.26 14.24 1.80
N VAL A 23 -31.61 13.54 0.71
CA VAL A 23 -30.69 12.65 0.01
C VAL A 23 -29.54 13.42 -0.63
N ALA A 24 -29.80 14.60 -1.21
CA ALA A 24 -28.76 15.45 -1.80
C ALA A 24 -27.70 15.90 -0.79
N LEU A 25 -28.05 15.99 0.50
CA LEU A 25 -27.09 16.30 1.58
C LEU A 25 -26.34 15.06 2.08
N LEU A 26 -26.97 13.89 2.09
CA LEU A 26 -26.35 12.64 2.55
C LEU A 26 -25.42 12.01 1.51
N VAL A 27 -25.79 12.05 0.23
CA VAL A 27 -25.01 11.48 -0.87
C VAL A 27 -23.56 11.94 -0.90
N PRO A 28 -23.21 13.25 -0.82
CA PRO A 28 -21.82 13.67 -0.83
C PRO A 28 -21.02 13.12 0.36
N LEU A 29 -21.64 12.99 1.54
CA LEU A 29 -21.01 12.39 2.71
C LEU A 29 -20.73 10.89 2.49
N VAL A 30 -21.71 10.14 1.99
CA VAL A 30 -21.55 8.72 1.70
C VAL A 30 -20.52 8.49 0.60
N LEU A 31 -20.51 9.32 -0.45
CA LEU A 31 -19.52 9.24 -1.52
C LEU A 31 -18.11 9.50 -1.00
N LEU A 32 -17.93 10.48 -0.11
CA LEU A 32 -16.64 10.75 0.53
C LEU A 32 -16.17 9.53 1.35
N LEU A 33 -17.07 8.93 2.13
CA LEU A 33 -16.76 7.73 2.91
C LEU A 33 -16.37 6.55 2.01
N VAL A 34 -17.13 6.30 0.94
CA VAL A 34 -16.84 5.22 -0.02
C VAL A 34 -15.53 5.47 -0.76
N ALA A 35 -15.27 6.70 -1.22
CA ALA A 35 -14.02 7.06 -1.88
C ALA A 35 -12.81 6.87 -0.94
N GLY A 36 -12.96 7.26 0.34
CA GLY A 36 -11.97 6.99 1.38
C GLY A 36 -11.74 5.50 1.57
N LEU A 37 -12.80 4.69 1.70
CA LEU A 37 -12.67 3.24 1.85
C LEU A 37 -11.94 2.59 0.67
N ILE A 38 -12.20 3.03 -0.56
CA ILE A 38 -11.52 2.53 -1.75
C ILE A 38 -10.03 2.91 -1.72
N GLN A 39 -9.70 4.18 -1.43
CA GLN A 39 -8.33 4.66 -1.31
C GLN A 39 -7.53 3.87 -0.26
N TYR A 40 -8.10 3.73 0.94
CA TYR A 40 -7.47 2.95 2.02
C TYR A 40 -7.43 1.44 1.74
N GLY A 41 -8.37 0.92 0.96
CA GLY A 41 -8.35 -0.46 0.47
C GLY A 41 -7.12 -0.75 -0.39
N PHE A 42 -6.80 0.14 -1.34
CA PHE A 42 -5.57 0.02 -2.13
C PHE A 42 -4.31 0.15 -1.28
N TYR A 43 -4.28 1.10 -0.35
CA TYR A 43 -3.17 1.25 0.58
C TYR A 43 -2.94 -0.02 1.42
N PHE A 44 -4.00 -0.61 1.95
CA PHE A 44 -3.90 -1.84 2.73
C PHE A 44 -3.44 -3.03 1.90
N SER A 45 -3.91 -3.13 0.65
CA SER A 45 -3.41 -4.12 -0.31
C SER A 45 -1.90 -3.96 -0.54
N ALA A 46 -1.42 -2.73 -0.69
CA ALA A 46 0.00 -2.42 -0.82
C ALA A 46 0.80 -2.79 0.44
N GLN A 47 0.27 -2.48 1.62
CA GLN A 47 0.88 -2.84 2.90
C GLN A 47 1.06 -4.36 3.04
N GLN A 48 0.05 -5.15 2.67
CA GLN A 48 0.14 -6.61 2.70
C GLN A 48 1.10 -7.16 1.64
N GLY A 49 0.95 -6.72 0.38
CA GLY A 49 1.80 -7.16 -0.73
C GLY A 49 3.27 -6.85 -0.48
N GLY A 50 3.58 -5.64 -0.02
CA GLY A 50 4.94 -5.25 0.36
C GLY A 50 5.50 -6.07 1.52
N SER A 51 4.67 -6.40 2.52
CA SER A 51 5.11 -7.25 3.64
C SER A 51 5.37 -8.69 3.21
N ALA A 52 4.58 -9.22 2.27
CA ALA A 52 4.81 -10.54 1.71
C ALA A 52 6.10 -10.56 0.86
N ALA A 53 6.27 -9.57 -0.02
CA ALA A 53 7.47 -9.45 -0.85
C ALA A 53 8.75 -9.28 -0.03
N ALA A 54 8.74 -8.43 1.01
CA ALA A 54 9.91 -8.25 1.88
C ALA A 54 10.29 -9.56 2.60
N ARG A 55 9.32 -10.33 3.10
CA ARG A 55 9.60 -11.62 3.76
C ARG A 55 10.15 -12.65 2.80
N GLU A 56 9.59 -12.73 1.60
CA GLU A 56 10.08 -13.66 0.58
C GLU A 56 11.50 -13.29 0.14
N ALA A 57 11.74 -12.01 -0.12
CA ALA A 57 13.05 -11.48 -0.44
C ALA A 57 14.09 -11.74 0.67
N ALA A 58 13.70 -11.60 1.94
CA ALA A 58 14.57 -11.92 3.08
C ALA A 58 14.93 -13.41 3.13
N ARG A 59 13.98 -14.31 2.88
CA ARG A 59 14.26 -15.76 2.80
C ARG A 59 15.20 -16.11 1.66
N ARG A 60 15.00 -15.50 0.49
CA ARG A 60 15.85 -15.69 -0.69
C ARG A 60 17.27 -15.16 -0.41
N ALA A 61 17.37 -13.98 0.20
CA ALA A 61 18.64 -13.40 0.62
C ALA A 61 19.36 -14.24 1.68
N ALA A 62 18.64 -14.90 2.59
CA ALA A 62 19.20 -15.80 3.59
C ALA A 62 19.87 -17.07 3.01
N VAL A 63 19.56 -17.41 1.76
CA VAL A 63 20.23 -18.49 1.01
C VAL A 63 21.16 -17.95 -0.08
N GLY A 64 21.48 -16.65 -0.04
CA GLY A 64 22.39 -15.97 -0.97
C GLY A 64 21.89 -15.87 -2.41
N ALA A 65 20.57 -15.90 -2.61
CA ALA A 65 19.95 -15.82 -3.94
C ALA A 65 19.00 -14.61 -4.07
N PRO A 66 19.00 -13.93 -5.22
CA PRO A 66 20.07 -13.85 -6.21
C PRO A 66 21.31 -13.12 -5.67
N THR A 67 22.48 -13.44 -6.23
CA THR A 67 23.78 -12.89 -5.79
C THR A 67 23.92 -11.40 -6.14
N SER A 68 23.69 -11.03 -7.40
CA SER A 68 23.78 -9.63 -7.85
C SER A 68 22.62 -8.77 -7.34
N CYS A 69 22.93 -7.52 -6.98
CA CYS A 69 21.94 -6.52 -6.55
C CYS A 69 20.89 -6.22 -7.64
N ASP A 70 21.27 -6.16 -8.92
CA ASP A 70 20.32 -5.89 -10.02
C ASP A 70 19.28 -7.00 -10.18
N ALA A 71 19.71 -8.27 -10.16
CA ALA A 71 18.78 -9.40 -10.19
C ALA A 71 17.89 -9.44 -8.95
N PHE A 72 18.43 -9.08 -7.77
CA PHE A 72 17.64 -8.98 -6.54
C PHE A 72 16.53 -7.93 -6.67
N ARG A 73 16.88 -6.73 -7.13
CA ARG A 73 15.91 -5.65 -7.36
C ARG A 73 14.87 -6.01 -8.41
N SER A 74 15.28 -6.70 -9.48
CA SER A 74 14.36 -7.16 -10.52
C SER A 74 13.36 -8.21 -9.99
N GLU A 75 13.83 -9.19 -9.21
CA GLU A 75 12.98 -10.23 -8.63
C GLU A 75 11.98 -9.61 -7.64
N VAL A 76 12.46 -8.81 -6.68
CA VAL A 76 11.60 -8.16 -5.68
C VAL A 76 10.65 -7.16 -6.35
N GLY A 77 11.12 -6.42 -7.35
CA GLY A 77 10.33 -5.49 -8.15
C GLY A 77 9.17 -6.18 -8.86
N THR A 78 9.41 -7.36 -9.43
CA THR A 78 8.36 -8.18 -10.06
C THR A 78 7.31 -8.63 -9.04
N ASN A 79 7.74 -9.00 -7.83
CA ASN A 79 6.83 -9.42 -6.76
C ASN A 79 5.94 -8.29 -6.23
N VAL A 80 6.41 -7.04 -6.25
CA VAL A 80 5.61 -5.87 -5.81
C VAL A 80 4.89 -5.14 -6.93
N ALA A 81 5.13 -5.49 -8.20
CA ALA A 81 4.61 -4.76 -9.37
C ALA A 81 3.08 -4.58 -9.40
N GLN A 82 2.32 -5.49 -8.78
CA GLN A 82 0.86 -5.40 -8.73
C GLN A 82 0.35 -4.30 -7.79
N VAL A 83 1.14 -3.96 -6.75
CA VAL A 83 0.76 -3.03 -5.69
C VAL A 83 1.57 -1.74 -5.70
N ALA A 84 2.76 -1.73 -6.29
CA ALA A 84 3.60 -0.57 -6.42
C ALA A 84 3.22 0.26 -7.66
N THR A 85 3.12 1.58 -7.49
CA THR A 85 2.83 2.54 -8.56
C THR A 85 4.03 3.40 -8.95
N GLY A 86 5.06 3.46 -8.10
CA GLY A 86 6.26 4.25 -8.33
C GLY A 86 7.17 4.27 -7.10
N GLY A 87 8.24 5.08 -7.17
CA GLY A 87 9.14 5.31 -6.03
C GLY A 87 9.76 4.03 -5.46
N LEU A 88 10.08 3.06 -6.31
CA LEU A 88 10.57 1.75 -5.89
C LEU A 88 12.03 1.84 -5.46
N ASP A 89 12.28 1.53 -4.19
CA ASP A 89 13.59 1.47 -3.58
C ASP A 89 13.69 0.17 -2.76
N ILE A 90 14.57 -0.72 -3.21
CA ILE A 90 14.74 -2.06 -2.66
C ILE A 90 16.17 -2.16 -2.16
N ARG A 91 16.28 -2.45 -0.85
CA ARG A 91 17.55 -2.65 -0.16
C ARG A 91 17.67 -4.01 0.46
N ARG A 92 18.88 -4.56 0.43
CA ARG A 92 19.31 -5.76 1.15
C ARG A 92 20.57 -5.39 1.91
N ASP A 93 20.54 -5.62 3.21
CA ASP A 93 21.59 -5.23 4.14
C ASP A 93 21.90 -6.44 5.02
N PHE A 94 23.11 -6.98 4.93
CA PHE A 94 23.54 -8.12 5.72
C PHE A 94 23.99 -7.74 7.14
N GLY A 95 24.11 -6.44 7.45
CA GLY A 95 24.43 -5.92 8.78
C GLY A 95 25.81 -6.35 9.28
N ASP A 96 26.72 -5.39 9.50
CA ASP A 96 28.08 -5.64 9.99
C ASP A 96 28.79 -6.79 9.26
N ALA A 97 28.86 -6.73 7.92
CA ALA A 97 29.87 -7.48 7.20
C ALA A 97 31.21 -7.18 7.89
N ASN A 98 31.79 -8.18 8.57
CA ASN A 98 33.03 -8.04 9.32
C ASN A 98 34.06 -7.29 8.46
N ALA A 99 35.06 -6.64 9.08
CA ALA A 99 36.09 -5.80 8.44
C ALA A 99 36.83 -6.39 7.20
N ASN A 100 36.51 -7.63 6.80
CA ASN A 100 36.89 -8.32 5.58
C ASN A 100 35.82 -8.38 4.47
N SER A 101 34.70 -7.65 4.54
CA SER A 101 33.67 -7.54 3.48
C SER A 101 33.03 -8.88 3.04
N LYS A 102 32.96 -9.86 3.94
CA LYS A 102 32.32 -11.16 3.68
C LYS A 102 31.16 -11.37 4.65
N VAL A 103 30.06 -11.89 4.11
CA VAL A 103 28.88 -12.29 4.89
C VAL A 103 29.10 -13.70 5.40
N ASP A 104 28.86 -13.93 6.69
CA ASP A 104 29.00 -15.24 7.32
C ASP A 104 27.64 -15.92 7.58
N ILE A 105 27.65 -17.25 7.61
CA ILE A 105 26.45 -18.03 7.97
C ILE A 105 26.10 -17.77 9.43
N GLY A 106 24.84 -17.45 9.69
CA GLY A 106 24.30 -17.16 11.01
C GLY A 106 24.08 -15.67 11.29
N GLU A 107 24.54 -14.77 10.41
CA GLU A 107 24.23 -13.34 10.43
C GLU A 107 22.76 -13.06 10.01
N ASN A 108 22.27 -11.85 10.26
CA ASN A 108 20.89 -11.48 9.93
C ASN A 108 20.87 -10.58 8.69
N VAL A 109 20.20 -11.02 7.64
CA VAL A 109 19.91 -10.17 6.49
C VAL A 109 18.62 -9.38 6.71
N THR A 110 18.67 -8.08 6.50
CA THR A 110 17.55 -7.14 6.53
C THR A 110 17.22 -6.70 5.11
N VAL A 111 15.99 -6.96 4.68
CA VAL A 111 15.47 -6.47 3.40
C VAL A 111 14.48 -5.34 3.67
N THR A 112 14.69 -4.21 3.01
CA THR A 112 13.79 -3.05 3.05
C THR A 112 13.21 -2.82 1.65
N VAL A 113 11.90 -2.73 1.55
CA VAL A 113 11.17 -2.46 0.32
C VAL A 113 10.34 -1.19 0.54
N VAL A 114 10.64 -0.15 -0.23
CA VAL A 114 9.96 1.13 -0.22
C VAL A 114 9.33 1.34 -1.59
N PHE A 115 8.07 1.75 -1.62
CA PHE A 115 7.35 2.05 -2.85
C PHE A 115 6.13 2.92 -2.58
N GLN A 116 5.61 3.54 -3.64
CA GLN A 116 4.35 4.26 -3.63
C GLN A 116 3.18 3.30 -3.87
N SER A 117 2.13 3.46 -3.09
CA SER A 117 0.84 2.79 -3.29
C SER A 117 -0.03 3.57 -4.28
N ARG A 118 -1.19 3.00 -4.65
CA ARG A 118 -2.13 3.69 -5.55
C ARG A 118 -2.76 4.87 -4.83
N ASP A 119 -2.63 6.05 -5.43
CA ASP A 119 -3.29 7.28 -5.01
C ASP A 119 -4.33 7.69 -6.05
N LEU A 120 -5.53 8.04 -5.57
CA LEU A 120 -6.64 8.55 -6.38
C LEU A 120 -6.64 10.09 -6.47
N ASP A 121 -5.69 10.77 -5.82
CA ASP A 121 -5.52 12.23 -5.84
C ASP A 121 -6.81 12.98 -5.45
N LEU A 122 -7.38 12.57 -4.31
CA LEU A 122 -8.63 13.13 -3.80
C LEU A 122 -8.33 14.40 -2.98
N PRO A 123 -8.72 15.60 -3.43
CA PRO A 123 -8.21 16.88 -2.88
C PRO A 123 -8.59 17.16 -1.42
N PHE A 124 -9.60 16.47 -0.88
CA PHE A 124 -10.12 16.70 0.47
C PHE A 124 -9.80 15.56 1.44
N LEU A 125 -9.20 14.46 0.98
CA LEU A 125 -8.92 13.29 1.81
C LEU A 125 -7.42 13.23 2.13
N PRO A 126 -7.02 13.35 3.40
CA PRO A 126 -5.62 13.22 3.77
C PRO A 126 -5.16 11.78 3.53
N PHE A 127 -4.00 11.63 2.89
CA PHE A 127 -3.38 10.35 2.64
C PHE A 127 -2.14 10.16 3.50
N VAL A 128 -2.03 9.00 4.15
CA VAL A 128 -0.93 8.67 5.06
C VAL A 128 0.38 8.68 4.28
N ASP A 129 1.32 9.52 4.73
CA ASP A 129 2.67 9.69 4.17
C ASP A 129 2.70 9.86 2.63
N GLY A 130 1.64 10.45 2.06
CA GLY A 130 1.50 10.62 0.60
C GLY A 130 1.49 9.30 -0.18
N GLY A 131 1.15 8.18 0.48
CA GLY A 131 1.08 6.85 -0.13
C GLY A 131 2.35 6.01 -0.05
N LEU A 132 3.38 6.52 0.62
CA LEU A 132 4.66 5.83 0.75
C LEU A 132 4.52 4.63 1.69
N VAL A 133 4.82 3.44 1.17
CA VAL A 133 4.82 2.19 1.94
C VAL A 133 6.26 1.75 2.14
N THR A 134 6.68 1.67 3.40
CA THR A 134 7.99 1.12 3.79
C THR A 134 7.79 -0.20 4.53
N LYS A 135 8.40 -1.27 4.02
CA LYS A 135 8.36 -2.61 4.63
C LYS A 135 9.72 -3.19 4.84
N LYS A 136 9.93 -3.77 6.01
CA LYS A 136 11.17 -4.42 6.39
C LYS A 136 10.89 -5.85 6.81
N ALA A 137 11.78 -6.75 6.45
CA ALA A 137 11.80 -8.12 6.93
C ALA A 137 13.24 -8.56 7.17
N THR A 138 13.43 -9.36 8.19
CA THR A 138 14.73 -9.93 8.54
C THR A 138 14.68 -11.44 8.44
N ALA A 139 15.79 -12.04 8.05
CA ALA A 139 15.98 -13.48 8.04
C ALA A 139 17.41 -13.81 8.47
N ARG A 140 17.61 -14.98 9.06
CA ARG A 140 18.94 -15.47 9.41
C ARG A 140 19.56 -16.16 8.20
N VAL A 141 20.82 -15.87 7.91
CA VAL A 141 21.56 -16.46 6.81
C VAL A 141 21.88 -17.91 7.15
N ASP A 142 21.33 -18.84 6.38
CA ASP A 142 21.53 -20.28 6.57
C ASP A 142 22.51 -20.87 5.54
N TYR A 143 22.59 -20.26 4.36
CA TYR A 143 23.46 -20.72 3.28
C TYR A 143 23.91 -19.57 2.37
N LEU A 144 25.17 -19.62 1.93
CA LEU A 144 25.74 -18.67 0.98
C LEU A 144 26.52 -19.45 -0.09
N PRO A 145 26.08 -19.44 -1.36
CA PRO A 145 26.85 -20.04 -2.44
C PRO A 145 28.13 -19.25 -2.74
N ASP A 146 28.14 -17.95 -2.42
CA ASP A 146 29.27 -17.04 -2.57
C ASP A 146 29.34 -16.08 -1.38
N SER A 147 30.43 -16.16 -0.61
CA SER A 147 30.69 -15.28 0.55
C SER A 147 30.97 -13.83 0.17
N THR A 148 31.14 -13.53 -1.12
CA THR A 148 31.37 -12.16 -1.63
C THR A 148 30.07 -11.43 -2.00
N ILE A 149 28.91 -12.06 -1.75
CA ILE A 149 27.63 -11.37 -1.87
C ILE A 149 27.64 -10.12 -1.00
N ALA A 150 27.25 -9.00 -1.60
CA ALA A 150 27.29 -7.70 -0.96
C ALA A 150 25.89 -7.15 -0.72
N ASP A 151 25.85 -6.11 0.11
CA ASP A 151 24.70 -5.27 0.31
C ASP A 151 24.22 -4.65 -1.01
N CYS A 152 22.94 -4.34 -1.03
CA CYS A 152 22.25 -3.67 -2.11
C CYS A 152 21.57 -2.46 -1.47
N LEU A 153 22.20 -1.29 -1.52
CA LEU A 153 21.74 -0.07 -0.84
C LEU A 153 21.12 0.96 -1.79
#